data_AF-A0AA43F2D0-F1
#
_entry.id   AF-A0AA43F2D0-F1
#
_cell.length_a   1.000
_cell.length_b   1.000
_cell.length_c   1.000
_cell.angle_alpha   90.00
_cell.angle_beta   90.00
_cell.angle_gamma   90.00
#
_symmetry.space_group_name_H-M   'P 1'
#
loop_
_entity.id
_entity.type
_entity.pdbx_description
1 polymer ?
#
loop_
_entity_poly.entity_id
_entity_poly.type
_entity_poly.pdbx_seq_one_letter_code
_entity_poly.pdbx_strand_id
1 'polypeptide(L)'
;MKTILITGAAGDVGTHLRRELAGKYRIRASDLRPITKIADEAVVRADISKMADALRITKGVEAVVHLGGYSVEGPWEGILSANIIGCHNVFEAARRNGVKRILFPTSNHATGFYRRDQTIDHHVYPKPDSRYGVSKVFGEALGSLYADKYGMEVFCMRIGNVNPRPIDKRRLSLWFSPRDLAQLVTIGIEHPDIRFEIVYGISANRRAWYDNRNAYRLGYRPEDDSEVFAAEILAREQPGDPVAEKYQGGLFCVAEEIPNPAPIPAGARSTSPRAAAARARARSQPRRPRPAAAGRKPRRGRR
;
A
#
# COMPACT_ATOMS: atom_id res chain seq x y z
N MET A 1 8.91 12.31 -27.57
CA MET A 1 9.03 11.23 -26.57
C MET A 1 8.39 11.72 -25.28
N LYS A 2 7.42 10.98 -24.72
CA LYS A 2 6.73 11.41 -23.50
C LYS A 2 7.71 11.48 -22.32
N THR A 3 7.53 12.46 -21.44
CA THR A 3 8.27 12.53 -20.17
C THR A 3 7.46 11.87 -19.06
N ILE A 4 8.02 10.83 -18.44
CA ILE A 4 7.35 10.08 -17.36
C ILE A 4 8.11 10.20 -16.05
N LEU A 5 7.39 10.26 -14.93
CA LEU A 5 7.95 10.13 -13.59
C LEU A 5 7.87 8.67 -13.14
N ILE A 6 8.96 8.10 -12.64
CA ILE A 6 8.96 6.84 -11.91
C ILE A 6 9.39 7.16 -10.46
N THR A 7 8.44 7.12 -9.53
CA THR A 7 8.76 7.17 -8.08
C THR A 7 9.15 5.78 -7.58
N GLY A 8 9.90 5.64 -6.48
CA GLY A 8 10.40 4.33 -6.04
C GLY A 8 11.43 3.75 -6.99
N ALA A 9 12.12 4.62 -7.73
CA ALA A 9 13.01 4.25 -8.84
C ALA A 9 14.28 3.51 -8.41
N ALA A 10 14.65 3.54 -7.12
CA ALA A 10 15.75 2.74 -6.58
C ALA A 10 15.27 1.38 -6.06
N GLY A 11 13.95 1.09 -6.08
CA GLY A 11 13.40 -0.22 -5.74
C GLY A 11 13.68 -1.27 -6.81
N ASP A 12 13.50 -2.55 -6.46
CA ASP A 12 13.74 -3.67 -7.38
C ASP A 12 12.89 -3.55 -8.65
N VAL A 13 11.57 -3.33 -8.47
CA VAL A 13 10.63 -3.10 -9.58
C VAL A 13 11.03 -1.88 -10.40
N GLY A 14 11.38 -0.78 -9.74
CA GLY A 14 11.78 0.46 -10.40
C GLY A 14 13.05 0.30 -11.23
N THR A 15 14.01 -0.48 -10.75
CA THR A 15 15.28 -0.77 -11.42
C THR A 15 15.06 -1.60 -12.68
N HIS A 16 14.25 -2.66 -12.59
CA HIS A 16 13.85 -3.45 -13.75
C HIS A 16 13.11 -2.60 -14.78
N LEU A 17 12.07 -1.88 -14.35
CA LEU A 17 11.23 -1.10 -15.25
C LEU A 17 12.01 0.00 -15.98
N ARG A 18 12.90 0.71 -15.28
CA ARG A 18 13.73 1.76 -15.88
C ARG A 18 14.60 1.23 -17.01
N ARG A 19 15.18 0.03 -16.85
CA ARG A 19 15.95 -0.64 -17.90
C ARG A 19 15.09 -0.98 -19.11
N GLU A 20 13.92 -1.57 -18.89
CA GLU A 20 13.03 -1.99 -19.98
C GLU A 20 12.39 -0.81 -20.74
N LEU A 21 12.23 0.34 -20.08
CA LEU A 21 11.66 1.55 -20.68
C LEU A 21 12.71 2.52 -21.23
N ALA A 22 14.00 2.22 -21.07
CA ALA A 22 15.09 3.06 -21.55
C ALA A 22 14.97 3.27 -23.07
N GLY A 23 15.14 4.51 -23.53
CA GLY A 23 15.03 4.88 -24.95
C GLY A 23 13.59 4.96 -25.49
N LYS A 24 12.58 4.51 -24.74
CA LYS A 24 11.16 4.66 -25.11
C LYS A 24 10.54 5.93 -24.53
N TYR A 25 10.99 6.33 -23.34
CA TYR A 25 10.49 7.48 -22.60
C TYR A 25 11.63 8.36 -22.09
N ARG A 26 11.36 9.66 -21.90
CA ARG A 26 12.23 10.54 -21.12
C ARG A 26 11.91 10.28 -19.65
N ILE A 27 12.79 9.55 -18.96
CA ILE A 27 12.52 9.12 -17.58
C ILE A 27 13.03 10.17 -16.59
N ARG A 28 12.13 10.61 -15.71
CA ARG A 28 12.46 11.23 -14.44
C ARG A 28 12.36 10.17 -13.34
N ALA A 29 13.49 9.77 -12.78
CA ALA A 29 13.59 8.80 -11.71
C ALA A 29 13.62 9.50 -10.34
N SER A 30 12.77 9.07 -9.41
CA SER A 30 12.69 9.65 -8.07
C SER A 30 12.58 8.59 -6.98
N ASP A 31 13.32 8.79 -5.90
CA ASP A 31 13.33 7.93 -4.71
C ASP A 31 13.83 8.74 -3.50
N LEU A 32 13.59 8.22 -2.29
CA LEU A 32 14.18 8.76 -1.07
C LEU A 32 15.66 8.36 -0.98
N ARG A 33 16.00 7.17 -1.50
CA ARG A 33 17.34 6.60 -1.56
C ARG A 33 18.12 7.12 -2.78
N PRO A 34 19.46 7.04 -2.76
CA PRO A 34 20.28 7.31 -3.93
C PRO A 34 19.89 6.41 -5.12
N ILE A 35 19.91 6.98 -6.33
CA ILE A 35 19.63 6.28 -7.58
C ILE A 35 20.87 6.29 -8.45
N THR A 36 21.34 5.09 -8.83
CA THR A 36 22.30 4.95 -9.92
C THR A 36 21.58 5.06 -11.25
N LYS A 37 22.06 5.92 -12.16
CA LYS A 37 21.49 6.05 -13.51
C LYS A 37 21.72 4.78 -14.32
N ILE A 38 20.71 4.37 -15.07
CA ILE A 38 20.78 3.20 -15.97
C ILE A 38 20.94 3.66 -17.42
N ALA A 39 20.36 4.81 -17.77
CA ALA A 39 20.41 5.42 -19.10
C ALA A 39 20.43 6.96 -18.95
N ASP A 40 20.08 7.68 -20.03
CA ASP A 40 19.89 9.13 -19.99
C ASP A 40 18.59 9.50 -19.27
N GLU A 41 18.67 9.56 -17.94
CA GLU A 41 17.55 9.84 -17.03
C GLU A 41 17.83 11.08 -16.17
N ALA A 42 16.77 11.82 -15.86
CA ALA A 42 16.80 12.85 -14.83
C ALA A 42 16.57 12.21 -13.46
N VAL A 43 17.52 12.32 -12.54
CA VAL A 43 17.39 11.78 -11.17
C VAL A 43 17.03 12.90 -10.22
N VAL A 44 15.96 12.71 -9.44
CA VAL A 44 15.45 13.71 -8.51
C VAL A 44 15.08 13.04 -7.19
N ARG A 45 15.89 13.26 -6.15
CA ARG A 45 15.57 12.80 -4.79
C ARG A 45 14.32 13.53 -4.27
N ALA A 46 13.39 12.79 -3.67
CA ALA A 46 12.16 13.35 -3.11
C ALA A 46 11.55 12.43 -2.05
N ASP A 47 10.97 13.03 -1.03
CA ASP A 47 10.13 12.34 -0.05
C ASP A 47 8.66 12.57 -0.40
N ILE A 48 7.99 11.53 -0.90
CA ILE A 48 6.58 11.64 -1.33
C ILE A 48 5.62 11.95 -0.18
N SER A 49 6.00 11.70 1.08
CA SER A 49 5.21 12.10 2.25
C SER A 49 5.14 13.63 2.42
N LYS A 50 6.01 14.37 1.72
CA LYS A 50 6.04 15.83 1.70
C LYS A 50 5.41 16.35 0.41
N MET A 51 4.29 17.07 0.52
CA MET A 51 3.57 17.62 -0.64
C MET A 51 4.46 18.50 -1.55
N ALA A 52 5.36 19.30 -0.99
CA ALA A 52 6.26 20.16 -1.75
C ALA A 52 7.19 19.34 -2.68
N ASP A 53 7.65 18.18 -2.21
CA ASP A 53 8.46 17.25 -2.99
C ASP A 53 7.64 16.57 -4.08
N ALA A 54 6.42 16.12 -3.76
CA ALA A 54 5.50 15.54 -4.75
C ALA A 54 5.17 16.54 -5.88
N LEU A 55 4.91 17.81 -5.55
CA LEU A 55 4.69 18.89 -6.52
C LEU A 55 5.92 19.14 -7.40
N ARG A 56 7.12 19.10 -6.83
CA ARG A 56 8.36 19.32 -7.58
C ARG A 56 8.61 18.21 -8.59
N ILE A 57 8.46 16.93 -8.20
CA ILE A 57 8.77 15.80 -9.09
C ILE A 57 7.73 15.57 -10.17
N THR A 58 6.47 15.96 -9.95
CA THR A 58 5.36 15.82 -10.92
C THR A 58 5.30 16.98 -11.93
N LYS A 59 6.06 18.06 -11.73
CA LYS A 59 6.01 19.23 -12.63
C LYS A 59 6.48 18.89 -14.05
N GLY A 60 5.61 19.10 -15.04
CA GLY A 60 5.93 18.95 -16.46
C GLY A 60 6.12 17.51 -16.94
N VAL A 61 5.63 16.51 -16.19
CA VAL A 61 5.56 15.12 -16.67
C VAL A 61 4.17 14.82 -17.23
N GLU A 62 4.09 13.90 -18.18
CA GLU A 62 2.84 13.52 -18.85
C GLU A 62 2.14 12.33 -18.17
N ALA A 63 2.93 11.45 -17.54
CA ALA A 63 2.43 10.32 -16.76
C ALA A 63 3.33 10.05 -15.54
N VAL A 64 2.73 9.46 -14.49
CA VAL A 64 3.44 9.01 -13.29
C VAL A 64 3.28 7.50 -13.14
N VAL A 65 4.38 6.78 -13.00
CA VAL A 65 4.42 5.38 -12.53
C VAL A 65 4.81 5.39 -11.05
N HIS A 66 3.81 5.23 -10.19
CA HIS A 66 3.95 5.50 -8.75
C HIS A 66 4.44 4.27 -7.95
N LEU A 67 5.69 3.81 -8.17
CA LEU A 67 6.26 2.68 -7.40
C LEU A 67 6.79 3.04 -6.00
N GLY A 68 6.77 4.32 -5.62
CA GLY A 68 7.26 4.81 -4.33
C GLY A 68 6.30 4.42 -3.21
N GLY A 69 6.87 3.94 -2.10
CA GLY A 69 6.11 3.52 -0.93
C GLY A 69 6.84 2.44 -0.14
N TYR A 70 6.22 2.02 0.95
CA TYR A 70 6.53 0.78 1.66
C TYR A 70 6.00 -0.41 0.84
N SER A 71 6.80 -1.46 0.62
CA SER A 71 6.52 -2.55 -0.31
C SER A 71 6.24 -3.92 0.33
N VAL A 72 6.35 -4.01 1.65
CA VAL A 72 6.16 -5.23 2.46
C VAL A 72 5.30 -4.91 3.68
N GLU A 73 4.92 -5.93 4.44
CA GLU A 73 4.33 -5.70 5.76
C GLU A 73 5.37 -5.10 6.72
N GLY A 74 4.94 -4.21 7.61
CA GLY A 74 5.83 -3.52 8.54
C GLY A 74 5.13 -2.48 9.41
N PRO A 75 5.90 -1.62 10.10
CA PRO A 75 5.40 -0.63 11.04
C PRO A 75 4.32 0.27 10.47
N TRP A 76 3.23 0.44 11.22
CA TRP A 76 2.08 1.24 10.80
C TRP A 76 2.48 2.67 10.41
N GLU A 77 3.37 3.32 11.16
CA GLU A 77 3.81 4.69 10.89
C GLU A 77 4.54 4.78 9.54
N GLY A 78 5.33 3.76 9.19
CA GLY A 78 6.00 3.67 7.90
C GLY A 78 5.01 3.53 6.75
N ILE A 79 4.02 2.64 6.91
CA ILE A 79 2.96 2.41 5.92
C ILE A 79 2.07 3.65 5.77
N LEU A 80 1.65 4.26 6.88
CA LEU A 80 0.82 5.48 6.90
C LEU A 80 1.52 6.63 6.17
N SER A 81 2.79 6.89 6.50
CA SER A 81 3.55 7.98 5.89
C SER A 81 3.78 7.75 4.39
N ALA A 82 4.25 6.55 4.01
CA ALA A 82 4.66 6.29 2.65
C ALA A 82 3.49 5.95 1.72
N ASN A 83 2.53 5.14 2.16
CA ASN A 83 1.50 4.56 1.29
C ASN A 83 0.13 5.26 1.40
N ILE A 84 -0.16 5.96 2.49
CA ILE A 84 -1.42 6.73 2.62
C ILE A 84 -1.14 8.19 2.30
N ILE A 85 -0.30 8.85 3.10
CA ILE A 85 0.05 10.27 2.92
C ILE A 85 0.81 10.47 1.61
N GLY A 86 1.84 9.65 1.37
CA GLY A 86 2.62 9.70 0.13
C GLY A 86 1.79 9.46 -1.13
N CYS A 87 0.90 8.47 -1.11
CA CYS A 87 -0.01 8.21 -2.22
C CYS A 87 -0.94 9.40 -2.48
N HIS A 88 -1.62 9.91 -1.44
CA HIS A 88 -2.45 11.11 -1.56
C HIS A 88 -1.68 12.28 -2.16
N ASN A 89 -0.46 12.54 -1.66
CA ASN A 89 0.35 13.66 -2.14
C ASN A 89 0.71 13.53 -3.62
N VAL A 90 1.07 12.33 -4.09
CA VAL A 90 1.40 12.12 -5.51
C VAL A 90 0.18 12.32 -6.39
N PHE A 91 -0.98 11.78 -6.03
CA PHE A 91 -2.24 12.01 -6.76
C PHE A 91 -2.62 13.49 -6.81
N GLU A 92 -2.58 14.18 -5.68
CA GLU A 92 -2.94 15.58 -5.59
C GLU A 92 -1.93 16.49 -6.30
N ALA A 93 -0.63 16.20 -6.19
CA ALA A 93 0.42 16.92 -6.90
C ALA A 93 0.31 16.74 -8.42
N ALA A 94 0.05 15.52 -8.87
CA ALA A 94 -0.22 15.21 -10.28
C ALA A 94 -1.40 16.02 -10.81
N ARG A 95 -2.53 16.01 -10.08
CA ARG A 95 -3.72 16.81 -10.40
C ARG A 95 -3.40 18.30 -10.51
N ARG A 96 -2.69 18.87 -9.53
CA ARG A 96 -2.30 20.29 -9.51
C ARG A 96 -1.36 20.70 -10.64
N ASN A 97 -0.49 19.78 -11.06
CA ASN A 97 0.45 20.00 -12.17
C ASN A 97 -0.12 19.62 -13.55
N GLY A 98 -1.40 19.24 -13.63
CA GLY A 98 -2.05 18.88 -14.89
C GLY A 98 -1.54 17.57 -15.50
N VAL A 99 -0.94 16.69 -14.70
CA VAL A 99 -0.58 15.35 -15.13
C VAL A 99 -1.88 14.59 -15.42
N LYS A 100 -2.01 14.04 -16.63
CA LYS A 100 -3.23 13.36 -17.06
C LYS A 100 -3.35 11.95 -16.47
N ARG A 101 -2.20 11.28 -16.30
CA ARG A 101 -2.18 9.83 -16.08
C ARG A 101 -1.35 9.39 -14.89
N ILE A 102 -1.92 8.50 -14.07
CA ILE A 102 -1.21 7.78 -13.00
C ILE A 102 -1.35 6.28 -13.21
N LEU A 103 -0.22 5.59 -13.27
CA LEU A 103 -0.12 4.15 -13.13
C LEU A 103 0.20 3.86 -11.67
N PHE A 104 -0.75 3.21 -10.99
CA PHE A 104 -0.61 2.88 -9.58
C PHE A 104 -0.33 1.39 -9.38
N PRO A 105 0.83 1.01 -8.85
CA PRO A 105 1.12 -0.35 -8.45
C PRO A 105 0.43 -0.64 -7.12
N THR A 106 -0.78 -1.16 -7.24
CA THR A 106 -1.41 -1.94 -6.17
C THR A 106 -0.69 -3.30 -6.08
N SER A 107 -1.27 -4.28 -5.39
CA SER A 107 -0.59 -5.53 -5.08
C SER A 107 -1.57 -6.70 -5.09
N ASN A 108 -1.09 -7.89 -5.38
CA ASN A 108 -1.81 -9.13 -5.09
C ASN A 108 -2.25 -9.22 -3.61
N HIS A 109 -1.51 -8.57 -2.71
CA HIS A 109 -1.82 -8.45 -1.28
C HIS A 109 -3.11 -7.65 -0.99
N ALA A 110 -3.64 -6.86 -1.93
CA ALA A 110 -4.98 -6.25 -1.83
C ALA A 110 -6.11 -7.30 -1.83
N THR A 111 -5.83 -8.49 -2.38
CA THR A 111 -6.73 -9.65 -2.46
C THR A 111 -6.10 -10.90 -1.86
N GLY A 112 -5.18 -10.75 -0.90
CA GLY A 112 -4.38 -11.85 -0.39
C GLY A 112 -5.16 -12.97 0.32
N PHE A 113 -6.27 -12.65 0.99
CA PHE A 113 -7.10 -13.66 1.69
C PHE A 113 -8.08 -14.44 0.80
N TYR A 114 -8.01 -14.31 -0.53
CA TYR A 114 -8.65 -15.32 -1.39
C TYR A 114 -7.86 -16.63 -1.35
N ARG A 115 -8.54 -17.76 -1.53
CA ARG A 115 -7.89 -19.08 -1.49
C ARG A 115 -7.16 -19.36 -2.80
N ARG A 116 -6.09 -20.16 -2.76
CA ARG A 116 -5.32 -20.55 -3.95
C ARG A 116 -6.10 -21.46 -4.93
N ASP A 117 -7.17 -22.11 -4.47
CA ASP A 117 -8.07 -22.92 -5.30
C ASP A 117 -9.21 -22.10 -5.94
N GLN A 118 -9.21 -20.77 -5.76
CA GLN A 118 -10.20 -19.88 -6.34
C GLN A 118 -9.57 -18.99 -7.41
N THR A 119 -10.12 -19.05 -8.63
CA THR A 119 -9.83 -18.04 -9.66
C THR A 119 -10.62 -16.76 -9.37
N ILE A 120 -9.94 -15.61 -9.36
CA ILE A 120 -10.56 -14.30 -9.12
C ILE A 120 -10.30 -13.33 -10.26
N ASP A 121 -11.27 -12.46 -10.55
CA ASP A 121 -11.12 -11.36 -11.51
C ASP A 121 -10.87 -10.02 -10.80
N HIS A 122 -10.76 -8.95 -11.60
CA HIS A 122 -10.51 -7.61 -11.08
C HIS A 122 -11.70 -6.96 -10.32
N HIS A 123 -12.91 -7.53 -10.37
CA HIS A 123 -14.10 -6.98 -9.70
C HIS A 123 -14.32 -7.52 -8.29
N VAL A 124 -13.57 -8.54 -7.87
CA VAL A 124 -13.73 -9.12 -6.55
C VAL A 124 -13.54 -8.10 -5.43
N TYR A 125 -14.32 -8.24 -4.36
CA TYR A 125 -14.15 -7.41 -3.16
C TYR A 125 -12.73 -7.56 -2.60
N PRO A 126 -12.03 -6.47 -2.25
CA PRO A 126 -10.68 -6.55 -1.71
C PRO A 126 -10.66 -7.30 -0.36
N LYS A 127 -9.80 -8.30 -0.25
CA LYS A 127 -9.57 -9.07 0.98
C LYS A 127 -8.09 -8.97 1.36
N PRO A 128 -7.64 -7.81 1.84
CA PRO A 128 -6.23 -7.54 2.06
C PRO A 128 -5.67 -8.43 3.19
N ASP A 129 -4.46 -8.92 3.01
CA ASP A 129 -3.81 -9.85 3.95
C ASP A 129 -2.94 -9.19 5.02
N SER A 130 -2.81 -7.86 4.98
CA SER A 130 -1.78 -7.13 5.70
C SER A 130 -2.11 -5.63 5.77
N ARG A 131 -1.46 -4.86 6.66
CA ARG A 131 -1.58 -3.39 6.69
C ARG A 131 -1.06 -2.79 5.39
N TYR A 132 -0.02 -3.40 4.81
CA TYR A 132 0.44 -3.08 3.48
C TYR A 132 -0.65 -3.28 2.42
N GLY A 133 -1.32 -4.45 2.42
CA GLY A 133 -2.44 -4.74 1.52
C GLY A 133 -3.57 -3.71 1.63
N VAL A 134 -3.96 -3.34 2.86
CA VAL A 134 -4.97 -2.29 3.11
C VAL A 134 -4.54 -0.95 2.50
N SER A 135 -3.28 -0.57 2.66
CA SER A 135 -2.77 0.69 2.10
C SER A 135 -2.82 0.74 0.56
N LYS A 136 -2.70 -0.41 -0.11
CA LYS A 136 -2.86 -0.51 -1.56
C LYS A 136 -4.31 -0.41 -2.01
N VAL A 137 -5.24 -0.97 -1.23
CA VAL A 137 -6.70 -0.77 -1.44
C VAL A 137 -7.09 0.70 -1.29
N PHE A 138 -6.50 1.41 -0.31
CA PHE A 138 -6.68 2.88 -0.21
C PHE A 138 -6.29 3.59 -1.51
N GLY A 139 -5.15 3.23 -2.12
CA GLY A 139 -4.72 3.80 -3.39
C GLY A 139 -5.63 3.46 -4.57
N GLU A 140 -6.21 2.25 -4.64
CA GLU A 140 -7.23 1.90 -5.65
C GLU A 140 -8.48 2.79 -5.50
N ALA A 141 -8.99 2.94 -4.27
CA ALA A 141 -10.16 3.78 -3.99
C ALA A 141 -9.89 5.27 -4.26
N LEU A 142 -8.70 5.76 -3.89
CA LEU A 142 -8.25 7.11 -4.21
C LEU A 142 -8.15 7.32 -5.72
N GLY A 143 -7.64 6.32 -6.44
CA GLY A 143 -7.58 6.33 -7.89
C GLY A 143 -8.94 6.48 -8.56
N SER A 144 -9.93 5.69 -8.13
CA SER A 144 -11.31 5.79 -8.62
C SER A 144 -11.88 7.17 -8.35
N LEU A 145 -11.70 7.72 -7.14
CA LEU A 145 -12.13 9.08 -6.81
C LEU A 145 -11.53 10.11 -7.78
N TYR A 146 -10.22 10.04 -8.03
CA TYR A 146 -9.54 11.03 -8.87
C TYR A 146 -9.88 10.90 -10.35
N ALA A 147 -10.16 9.68 -10.82
CA ALA A 147 -10.67 9.45 -12.16
C ALA A 147 -12.06 10.06 -12.33
N ASP A 148 -13.01 9.69 -11.46
CA ASP A 148 -14.41 10.10 -11.61
C ASP A 148 -14.64 11.58 -11.32
N LYS A 149 -13.93 12.14 -10.34
CA LYS A 149 -14.12 13.53 -9.91
C LYS A 149 -13.33 14.53 -10.74
N TYR A 150 -12.12 14.16 -11.18
CA TYR A 150 -11.19 15.10 -11.82
C TYR A 150 -10.85 14.72 -13.26
N GLY A 151 -11.40 13.63 -13.79
CA GLY A 151 -11.15 13.18 -15.16
C GLY A 151 -9.73 12.67 -15.39
N MET A 152 -9.00 12.31 -14.32
CA MET A 152 -7.68 11.70 -14.45
C MET A 152 -7.79 10.28 -15.00
N GLU A 153 -6.73 9.82 -15.64
CA GLU A 153 -6.63 8.45 -16.15
C GLU A 153 -5.79 7.64 -15.16
N VAL A 154 -6.40 6.65 -14.52
CA VAL A 154 -5.76 5.86 -13.47
C VAL A 154 -5.75 4.38 -13.84
N PHE A 155 -4.56 3.80 -13.87
CA PHE A 155 -4.35 2.41 -14.21
C PHE A 155 -3.72 1.67 -13.02
N CYS A 156 -4.52 0.84 -12.37
CA CYS A 156 -4.13 0.08 -11.18
C CYS A 156 -3.68 -1.33 -11.58
N MET A 157 -2.45 -1.69 -11.20
CA MET A 157 -1.91 -3.04 -11.44
C MET A 157 -1.72 -3.76 -10.11
N ARG A 158 -2.47 -4.83 -9.86
CA ARG A 158 -2.26 -5.75 -8.73
C ARG A 158 -1.06 -6.62 -9.04
N ILE A 159 0.12 -6.06 -8.76
CA ILE A 159 1.40 -6.71 -9.04
C ILE A 159 1.48 -8.02 -8.26
N GLY A 160 1.79 -9.11 -8.97
CA GLY A 160 2.16 -10.39 -8.39
C GLY A 160 3.55 -10.33 -7.78
N ASN A 161 4.55 -10.88 -8.48
CA ASN A 161 5.94 -10.86 -8.04
C ASN A 161 6.88 -10.57 -9.21
N VAL A 162 7.42 -9.36 -9.24
CA VAL A 162 8.40 -8.94 -10.23
C VAL A 162 9.77 -9.44 -9.83
N ASN A 163 10.35 -10.33 -10.64
CA ASN A 163 11.69 -10.86 -10.47
C ASN A 163 12.19 -11.45 -11.80
N PRO A 164 13.50 -11.64 -12.01
CA PRO A 164 14.02 -12.35 -13.19
C PRO A 164 13.52 -13.79 -13.33
N ARG A 165 13.18 -14.45 -12.20
CA ARG A 165 12.60 -15.80 -12.16
C ARG A 165 11.78 -15.99 -10.87
N PRO A 166 10.77 -16.87 -10.86
CA PRO A 166 10.14 -17.32 -9.62
C PRO A 166 11.15 -18.07 -8.74
N ILE A 167 10.96 -18.03 -7.42
CA ILE A 167 11.86 -18.66 -6.44
C ILE A 167 11.17 -19.71 -5.55
N ASP A 168 9.86 -19.83 -5.63
CA ASP A 168 9.06 -20.81 -4.89
C ASP A 168 7.77 -21.15 -5.65
N LYS A 169 7.05 -22.17 -5.17
CA LYS A 169 5.78 -22.64 -5.76
C LYS A 169 4.73 -21.55 -5.86
N ARG A 170 4.55 -20.73 -4.82
CA ARG A 170 3.55 -19.66 -4.83
C ARG A 170 3.84 -18.68 -5.97
N ARG A 171 5.12 -18.32 -6.14
CA ARG A 171 5.57 -17.40 -7.18
C ARG A 171 5.43 -17.98 -8.59
N LEU A 172 5.36 -19.30 -8.79
CA LEU A 172 4.95 -19.85 -10.09
C LEU A 172 3.54 -19.37 -10.51
N SER A 173 2.63 -19.08 -9.58
CA SER A 173 1.27 -18.66 -9.95
C SER A 173 1.17 -17.17 -10.27
N LEU A 174 2.06 -16.35 -9.69
CA LEU A 174 1.95 -14.88 -9.72
C LEU A 174 3.24 -14.18 -10.19
N TRP A 175 4.17 -14.91 -10.78
CA TRP A 175 5.39 -14.33 -11.36
C TRP A 175 5.03 -13.29 -12.42
N PHE A 176 5.82 -12.23 -12.47
CA PHE A 176 5.67 -11.15 -13.41
C PHE A 176 7.05 -10.77 -13.94
N SER A 177 7.37 -11.13 -15.18
CA SER A 177 8.67 -10.82 -15.74
C SER A 177 8.86 -9.30 -15.90
N PRO A 178 10.10 -8.79 -15.85
CA PRO A 178 10.39 -7.39 -16.16
C PRO A 178 9.87 -6.93 -17.53
N ARG A 179 9.97 -7.79 -18.55
CA ARG A 179 9.48 -7.53 -19.92
C ARG A 179 7.97 -7.34 -19.94
N ASP A 180 7.24 -8.27 -19.34
CA ASP A 180 5.77 -8.22 -19.28
C ASP A 180 5.30 -7.02 -18.44
N LEU A 181 6.03 -6.68 -17.38
CA LEU A 181 5.80 -5.46 -16.61
C LEU A 181 5.91 -4.20 -17.48
N ALA A 182 6.95 -4.11 -18.30
CA ALA A 182 7.13 -2.98 -19.21
C ALA A 182 6.05 -2.90 -20.28
N GLN A 183 5.54 -4.05 -20.76
CA GLN A 183 4.41 -4.10 -21.69
C GLN A 183 3.15 -3.53 -21.03
N LEU A 184 2.80 -3.99 -19.83
CA LEU A 184 1.60 -3.52 -19.12
C LEU A 184 1.71 -2.04 -18.69
N VAL A 185 2.90 -1.59 -18.29
CA VAL A 185 3.18 -0.17 -18.03
C VAL A 185 3.06 0.66 -19.31
N THR A 186 3.54 0.17 -20.45
CA THR A 186 3.35 0.86 -21.74
C THR A 186 1.87 1.00 -22.05
N ILE A 187 1.08 -0.06 -21.93
CA ILE A 187 -0.37 -0.02 -22.16
C ILE A 187 -1.00 1.01 -21.22
N GLY A 188 -0.63 0.96 -19.94
CA GLY A 188 -1.04 1.95 -18.96
C GLY A 188 -0.68 3.38 -19.39
N ILE A 189 0.47 3.66 -20.01
CA ILE A 189 0.88 5.01 -20.45
C ILE A 189 0.23 5.47 -21.77
N GLU A 190 -0.10 4.53 -22.66
CA GLU A 190 -0.47 4.85 -24.05
C GLU A 190 -1.93 4.59 -24.41
N HIS A 191 -2.61 3.64 -23.77
CA HIS A 191 -3.95 3.22 -24.21
C HIS A 191 -4.96 4.39 -24.09
N PRO A 192 -5.73 4.70 -25.14
CA PRO A 192 -6.59 5.89 -25.17
C PRO A 192 -7.84 5.76 -24.30
N ASP A 193 -8.35 4.55 -24.12
CA ASP A 193 -9.64 4.33 -23.44
C ASP A 193 -9.55 4.12 -21.92
N ILE A 194 -8.34 4.21 -21.34
CA ILE A 194 -8.18 4.02 -19.89
C ILE A 194 -8.73 5.24 -19.16
N ARG A 195 -9.74 5.01 -18.29
CA ARG A 195 -10.23 6.00 -17.32
C ARG A 195 -9.89 5.60 -15.90
N PHE A 196 -10.49 4.51 -15.44
CA PHE A 196 -10.11 3.82 -14.21
C PHE A 196 -10.16 2.32 -14.50
N GLU A 197 -9.03 1.65 -14.39
CA GLU A 197 -8.92 0.23 -14.72
C GLU A 197 -8.08 -0.48 -13.66
N ILE A 198 -8.52 -1.69 -13.30
CA ILE A 198 -7.77 -2.59 -12.42
C ILE A 198 -7.44 -3.85 -13.21
N VAL A 199 -6.18 -4.26 -13.16
CA VAL A 199 -5.68 -5.49 -13.78
C VAL A 199 -4.75 -6.25 -12.83
N TYR A 200 -4.52 -7.53 -13.10
CA TYR A 200 -3.46 -8.29 -12.42
C TYR A 200 -2.14 -8.16 -13.18
N GLY A 201 -1.09 -7.76 -12.49
CA GLY A 201 0.26 -7.68 -13.03
C GLY A 201 0.99 -9.00 -12.87
N ILE A 202 0.74 -9.93 -13.80
CA ILE A 202 1.38 -11.25 -13.88
C ILE A 202 1.68 -11.60 -15.35
N SER A 203 2.68 -12.46 -15.55
CA SER A 203 3.00 -13.08 -16.84
C SER A 203 1.93 -14.13 -17.24
N ALA A 204 2.10 -14.82 -18.37
CA ALA A 204 1.18 -15.84 -18.90
C ALA A 204 1.25 -17.17 -18.12
N ASN A 205 1.39 -17.10 -16.80
CA ASN A 205 1.66 -18.27 -15.96
C ASN A 205 0.53 -19.29 -16.06
N ARG A 206 0.85 -20.52 -16.48
CA ARG A 206 -0.13 -21.62 -16.56
C ARG A 206 -0.83 -21.93 -15.24
N ARG A 207 -0.20 -21.57 -14.12
CA ARG A 207 -0.66 -21.82 -12.75
C ARG A 207 -1.40 -20.63 -12.13
N ALA A 208 -1.73 -19.60 -12.91
CA ALA A 208 -2.32 -18.36 -12.40
C ALA A 208 -3.65 -18.56 -11.66
N TRP A 209 -3.86 -17.78 -10.60
CA TRP A 209 -5.12 -17.70 -9.86
C TRP A 209 -6.03 -16.56 -10.33
N TYR A 210 -5.63 -15.84 -11.38
CA TYR A 210 -6.25 -14.59 -11.79
C TYR A 210 -6.86 -14.72 -13.18
N ASP A 211 -8.12 -14.34 -13.30
CA ASP A 211 -8.74 -14.04 -14.59
C ASP A 211 -8.30 -12.63 -15.02
N ASN A 212 -7.37 -12.58 -15.98
CA ASN A 212 -6.79 -11.33 -16.46
C ASN A 212 -7.38 -10.85 -17.80
N ARG A 213 -8.60 -11.29 -18.14
CA ARG A 213 -9.30 -10.87 -19.38
C ARG A 213 -9.39 -9.34 -19.54
N ASN A 214 -9.47 -8.58 -18.44
CA ASN A 214 -9.48 -7.12 -18.52
C ASN A 214 -8.16 -6.55 -19.09
N ALA A 215 -7.00 -7.07 -18.65
CA ALA A 215 -5.71 -6.69 -19.23
C ALA A 215 -5.63 -7.06 -20.71
N TYR A 216 -6.10 -8.27 -21.07
CA TYR A 216 -6.09 -8.73 -22.46
C TYR A 216 -6.98 -7.90 -23.37
N ARG A 217 -8.13 -7.42 -22.88
CA ARG A 217 -9.00 -6.47 -23.58
C ARG A 217 -8.27 -5.15 -23.89
N LEU A 218 -7.40 -4.70 -22.99
CA LEU A 218 -6.56 -3.50 -23.16
C LEU A 218 -5.30 -3.74 -24.02
N GLY A 219 -5.17 -4.93 -24.63
CA GLY A 219 -4.05 -5.26 -25.51
C GLY A 219 -2.84 -5.92 -24.83
N TYR A 220 -2.93 -6.29 -23.55
CA TYR A 220 -1.87 -7.02 -22.87
C TYR A 220 -1.70 -8.42 -23.47
N ARG A 221 -0.47 -8.78 -23.83
CA ARG A 221 -0.09 -10.06 -24.45
C ARG A 221 1.23 -10.50 -23.81
N PRO A 222 1.19 -11.03 -22.57
CA PRO A 222 2.39 -11.46 -21.86
C PRO A 222 3.11 -12.54 -22.66
N GLU A 223 4.44 -12.46 -22.66
CA GLU A 223 5.32 -13.31 -23.46
C GLU A 223 6.01 -14.40 -22.61
N ASP A 224 6.04 -14.23 -21.29
CA ASP A 224 6.69 -15.15 -20.36
C ASP A 224 5.70 -16.10 -19.67
N ASP A 225 6.15 -17.31 -19.34
CA ASP A 225 5.40 -18.29 -18.53
C ASP A 225 6.34 -18.90 -17.49
N SER A 226 5.97 -18.81 -16.22
CA SER A 226 6.73 -19.39 -15.11
C SER A 226 6.95 -20.91 -15.21
N GLU A 227 6.16 -21.62 -16.03
CA GLU A 227 6.21 -23.09 -16.09
C GLU A 227 7.60 -23.62 -16.49
N VAL A 228 8.38 -22.83 -17.24
CA VAL A 228 9.76 -23.18 -17.59
C VAL A 228 10.67 -23.40 -16.37
N PHE A 229 10.29 -22.86 -15.20
CA PHE A 229 11.00 -23.02 -13.93
C PHE A 229 10.35 -24.04 -12.99
N ALA A 230 9.16 -24.56 -13.31
CA ALA A 230 8.34 -25.32 -12.38
C ALA A 230 9.01 -26.61 -11.92
N ALA A 231 9.60 -27.39 -12.83
CA ALA A 231 10.26 -28.65 -12.49
C ALA A 231 11.39 -28.45 -11.46
N GLU A 232 12.25 -27.44 -11.67
CA GLU A 232 13.35 -27.13 -10.74
C GLU A 232 12.83 -26.67 -9.36
N ILE A 233 11.82 -25.80 -9.35
CA ILE A 233 11.29 -25.20 -8.12
C ILE A 233 10.55 -26.25 -7.28
N LEU A 234 9.68 -27.03 -7.91
CA LEU A 234 8.88 -28.05 -7.22
C LEU A 234 9.74 -29.19 -6.68
N ALA A 235 10.86 -29.52 -7.34
CA ALA A 235 11.81 -30.51 -6.85
C ALA A 235 12.49 -30.10 -5.53
N ARG A 236 12.50 -28.81 -5.19
CA ARG A 236 13.12 -28.26 -3.97
C ARG A 236 12.09 -27.80 -2.93
N GLU A 237 10.81 -28.04 -3.18
CA GLU A 237 9.76 -27.54 -2.33
C GLU A 237 9.78 -28.21 -0.95
N GLN A 238 9.57 -27.39 0.07
CA GLN A 238 9.43 -27.83 1.45
C GLN A 238 7.99 -27.56 1.92
N PRO A 239 7.47 -28.34 2.89
CA PRO A 239 6.19 -28.03 3.51
C PRO A 239 6.14 -26.58 4.02
N GLY A 240 5.13 -25.83 3.58
CA GLY A 240 4.91 -24.45 3.99
C GLY A 240 4.01 -24.32 5.22
N ASP A 241 3.84 -23.09 5.69
CA ASP A 241 2.84 -22.76 6.71
C ASP A 241 1.42 -23.08 6.17
N PRO A 242 0.56 -23.80 6.93
CA PRO A 242 -0.76 -24.22 6.45
C PRO A 242 -1.70 -23.07 6.05
N VAL A 243 -1.60 -21.91 6.72
CA VAL A 243 -2.40 -20.72 6.39
C VAL A 243 -1.83 -20.07 5.15
N ALA A 244 -0.50 -19.92 5.06
CA ALA A 244 0.17 -19.37 3.89
C ALA A 244 -0.11 -20.21 2.63
N GLU A 245 -0.14 -21.53 2.75
CA GLU A 245 -0.45 -22.45 1.64
C GLU A 245 -1.93 -22.45 1.23
N LYS A 246 -2.83 -22.03 2.12
CA LYS A 246 -4.26 -21.91 1.81
C LYS A 246 -4.60 -20.66 1.00
N TYR A 247 -3.93 -19.55 1.28
CA TYR A 247 -4.29 -18.24 0.74
C TYR A 247 -3.33 -17.72 -0.32
N GLN A 248 -3.84 -16.89 -1.23
CA GLN A 248 -3.09 -16.31 -2.33
C GLN A 248 -2.02 -15.33 -1.83
N GLY A 249 -2.22 -14.69 -0.67
CA GLY A 249 -1.27 -13.79 -0.01
C GLY A 249 0.00 -14.47 0.51
N GLY A 250 -0.02 -15.79 0.68
CA GLY A 250 1.12 -16.54 1.20
C GLY A 250 1.47 -16.13 2.62
N LEU A 251 2.77 -15.98 2.90
CA LEU A 251 3.27 -15.64 4.23
C LEU A 251 2.75 -14.30 4.77
N PHE A 252 2.22 -13.40 3.93
CA PHE A 252 1.62 -12.16 4.40
C PHE A 252 0.34 -12.43 5.22
N CYS A 253 -0.38 -13.52 4.94
CA CYS A 253 -1.57 -13.91 5.70
C CYS A 253 -1.28 -14.35 7.14
N VAL A 254 0.00 -14.56 7.49
CA VAL A 254 0.45 -14.91 8.85
C VAL A 254 1.40 -13.87 9.45
N ALA A 255 1.83 -12.90 8.64
CA ALA A 255 2.77 -11.88 9.07
C ALA A 255 2.03 -10.84 9.91
N GLU A 256 2.40 -10.74 11.19
CA GLU A 256 1.89 -9.71 12.08
C GLU A 256 3.05 -9.08 12.85
N GLU A 257 3.10 -7.75 12.85
CA GLU A 257 4.06 -7.00 13.66
C GLU A 257 3.70 -7.06 15.15
N ILE A 258 2.39 -7.02 15.42
CA ILE A 258 1.84 -7.05 16.76
C ILE A 258 1.10 -8.39 16.92
N PRO A 259 1.40 -9.19 17.96
CA PRO A 259 0.68 -10.42 18.22
C PRO A 259 -0.84 -10.20 18.24
N ASN A 260 -1.61 -11.19 17.80
CA ASN A 260 -3.08 -11.15 17.85
C ASN A 260 -3.59 -12.24 18.80
N PRO A 261 -4.28 -11.91 19.92
CA PRO A 261 -4.69 -10.56 20.32
C PRO A 261 -3.52 -9.69 20.80
N ALA A 262 -3.58 -8.40 20.48
CA ALA A 262 -2.55 -7.44 20.88
C ALA A 262 -2.57 -7.24 22.40
N PRO A 263 -1.39 -7.17 23.05
CA PRO A 263 -1.34 -6.83 24.46
C PRO A 263 -1.86 -5.41 24.67
N ILE A 264 -2.78 -5.23 25.63
CA ILE A 264 -3.26 -3.91 26.02
C ILE A 264 -2.09 -3.13 26.65
N PRO A 265 -1.72 -1.94 26.14
CA PRO A 265 -0.64 -1.15 26.71
C PRO A 265 -0.84 -0.90 28.21
N ALA A 266 0.23 -1.04 29.00
CA ALA A 266 0.19 -0.74 30.43
C ALA A 266 -0.18 0.74 30.62
N GLY A 267 -1.37 0.99 31.20
CA GLY A 267 -1.96 2.34 31.32
C GLY A 267 -3.28 2.53 30.56
N ALA A 268 -3.58 1.68 29.58
CA ALA A 268 -4.86 1.68 28.84
C ALA A 268 -5.94 0.77 29.47
N ARG A 269 -5.63 0.10 30.59
CA ARG A 269 -6.65 -0.53 31.45
C ARG A 269 -7.49 0.58 32.07
N SER A 270 -8.50 1.07 31.35
CA SER A 270 -9.36 2.12 31.85
C SER A 270 -10.06 1.63 33.11
N THR A 271 -10.09 2.52 34.09
CA THR A 271 -11.01 2.48 35.21
C THR A 271 -12.41 2.15 34.70
N SER A 272 -13.01 1.08 35.22
CA SER A 272 -14.42 0.74 34.96
C SER A 272 -15.30 2.00 35.11
N PRO A 273 -16.38 2.16 34.32
CA PRO A 273 -17.36 3.25 34.50
C PRO A 273 -17.86 3.37 35.95
N ARG A 274 -17.88 2.26 36.71
CA ARG A 274 -18.17 2.24 38.15
C ARG A 274 -17.17 3.05 38.98
N ALA A 275 -15.88 3.00 38.64
CA ALA A 275 -14.83 3.73 39.36
C ALA A 275 -14.87 5.25 39.08
N ALA A 276 -15.24 5.64 37.86
CA ALA A 276 -15.46 7.05 37.50
C ALA A 276 -16.70 7.62 38.21
N ALA A 277 -17.81 6.86 38.26
CA ALA A 277 -19.03 7.26 38.95
C ALA A 277 -18.86 7.36 40.49
N ALA A 278 -18.06 6.48 41.09
CA ALA A 278 -17.74 6.53 42.52
C ALA A 278 -16.92 7.78 42.89
N ARG A 279 -15.96 8.18 42.04
CA ARG A 279 -15.17 9.40 42.25
C ARG A 279 -15.98 10.68 42.06
N ALA A 280 -16.92 10.69 41.12
CA ALA A 280 -17.83 11.82 40.93
C ALA A 280 -18.79 12.01 42.12
N ARG A 281 -19.36 10.91 42.65
CA ARG A 281 -20.24 10.95 43.83
C ARG A 281 -19.52 11.35 45.11
N ALA A 282 -18.25 11.01 45.27
CA ALA A 282 -17.44 11.43 46.41
C ALA A 282 -17.10 12.93 46.39
N ARG A 283 -17.04 13.56 45.20
CA ARG A 283 -16.76 15.00 45.04
C ARG A 283 -18.01 15.88 45.13
N SER A 284 -19.20 15.33 44.91
CA SER A 284 -20.48 16.07 44.94
C SER A 284 -21.20 16.02 46.29
N GLN A 285 -20.67 15.34 47.31
CA GLN A 285 -21.25 15.40 48.64
C GLN A 285 -20.91 16.75 49.31
N PRO A 286 -21.91 17.54 49.74
CA PRO A 286 -21.66 18.77 50.47
C PRO A 286 -20.94 18.44 51.78
N ARG A 287 -19.84 19.15 52.05
CA ARG A 287 -19.14 19.09 53.34
C ARG A 287 -20.16 19.40 54.44
N ARG A 288 -20.39 18.47 55.37
CA ARG A 288 -21.20 18.74 56.56
C ARG A 288 -20.68 20.02 57.24
N PRO A 289 -21.54 20.99 57.57
CA PRO A 289 -21.11 22.16 58.30
C PRO A 289 -20.55 21.74 59.66
N ARG A 290 -19.38 22.28 60.02
CA ARG A 290 -18.82 22.15 61.37
C ARG A 290 -19.84 22.74 62.37
N PRO A 291 -20.13 22.08 63.51
CA PRO A 291 -20.99 22.66 64.51
C PRO A 291 -20.37 23.96 65.04
N ALA A 292 -21.20 25.01 65.08
CA ALA A 292 -20.82 26.33 65.58
C ALA A 292 -20.46 26.25 67.07
N ALA A 293 -19.30 26.79 67.43
CA ALA A 293 -18.89 26.95 68.81
C ALA A 293 -19.84 27.95 69.51
N ALA A 294 -20.66 27.45 70.45
CA ALA A 294 -21.48 28.29 71.31
C ALA A 294 -20.56 29.13 72.21
N GLY A 295 -20.69 30.45 72.08
CA GLY A 295 -19.97 31.43 72.88
C GLY A 295 -20.39 31.43 74.35
N ARG A 296 -19.37 31.39 75.22
CA ARG A 296 -19.20 32.07 76.52
C ARG A 296 -20.44 32.29 77.40
N LYS A 297 -20.36 31.75 78.63
CA LYS A 297 -20.89 32.45 79.83
C LYS A 297 -19.73 32.97 80.69
N PRO A 298 -19.77 34.23 81.16
CA PRO A 298 -18.87 34.74 82.18
C PRO A 298 -19.46 34.50 83.58
N ARG A 299 -18.61 34.31 84.60
CA ARG A 299 -18.67 35.04 85.89
C ARG A 299 -17.81 34.44 87.00
N ARG A 300 -17.09 35.38 87.65
CA ARG A 300 -16.86 35.56 89.09
C ARG A 300 -15.80 34.68 89.77
N GLY A 301 -14.77 35.39 90.29
CA GLY A 301 -13.80 34.87 91.23
C GLY A 301 -14.23 34.97 92.71
N ARG A 302 -13.29 34.55 93.56
CA ARG A 302 -13.11 34.58 95.03
C ARG A 302 -12.43 33.23 95.38
N ARG A 303 -11.31 33.12 96.08
CA ARG A 303 -10.60 33.97 97.05
C ARG A 303 -9.10 33.95 96.78
#